data_AF-N6UKW1-F1
#
_entry.id   AF-N6UKW1-F1
#
_cell.length_a   1.000
_cell.length_b   1.000
_cell.length_c   1.000
_cell.angle_alpha   90.00
_cell.angle_beta   90.00
_cell.angle_gamma   90.00
#
_symmetry.space_group_name_H-M   'P 1'
#
loop_
_entity.id
_entity.type
_entity.pdbx_description
1 polymer ?
#
loop_
_entity_poly.entity_id
_entity_poly.type
_entity_poly.pdbx_seq_one_letter_code
_entity_poly.pdbx_strand_id
1 'polypeptide(L)'
;MQCVYKLCIESFNSDACQQVARDQDMNCQYVTSRVDCVLDIEQNLPTLTLLNSEDAFLAAGLVTNTTTVIAEVVEENAPYQTVVIVKWGYLGGVSDQLKGLKYCHPGYNHDERITKWVLEELDWKAVSLNCSANQTLTEQKFQALASFFGSSCRPGKWTEDQQFDAYLKSTYPSLCELCGSAGCSTNYRVPLNDSLTCLTNNDADLALSALSYAETFFSIGSNAQNYQYLCPNGSLASSTNPCVWTKQLSRLFVTSRQV
;
A
#
# COMPACT_ATOMS: atom_id res chain seq x y z
N MET A 1 -25.75 36.19 2.85
CA MET A 1 -25.56 34.74 3.04
C MET A 1 -24.07 34.52 3.17
N GLN A 2 -23.60 33.97 4.28
CA GLN A 2 -22.18 33.64 4.48
C GLN A 2 -21.94 32.27 3.84
N CYS A 3 -20.94 32.15 2.96
CA CYS A 3 -20.56 30.85 2.41
C CYS A 3 -19.89 30.03 3.51
N VAL A 4 -20.60 29.03 4.03
CA VAL A 4 -20.07 28.08 4.99
C VAL A 4 -19.47 26.91 4.22
N TYR A 5 -18.17 26.68 4.40
CA TYR A 5 -17.49 25.54 3.79
C TYR A 5 -17.90 24.24 4.47
N LYS A 6 -18.01 23.17 3.67
CA LYS A 6 -18.30 21.83 4.17
C LYS A 6 -17.02 20.99 4.20
N LEU A 7 -16.63 20.54 5.40
CA LEU A 7 -15.60 19.54 5.55
C LEU A 7 -16.20 18.17 5.22
N CYS A 8 -15.98 17.71 4.00
CA CYS A 8 -16.52 16.45 3.51
C CYS A 8 -15.58 15.31 3.87
N ILE A 9 -16.08 14.37 4.68
CA ILE A 9 -15.32 13.24 5.22
C ILE A 9 -16.19 11.98 5.30
N GLU A 10 -15.55 10.82 5.34
CA GLU A 10 -16.27 9.55 5.54
C GLU A 10 -16.87 9.46 6.95
N SER A 11 -18.03 8.80 7.04
CA SER A 11 -18.85 8.78 8.25
C SER A 11 -18.15 8.23 9.51
N PHE A 12 -17.12 7.40 9.37
CA PHE A 12 -16.39 6.84 10.51
C PHE A 12 -15.51 7.86 11.25
N ASN A 13 -15.28 9.05 10.68
CA ASN A 13 -14.50 10.12 11.29
C ASN A 13 -15.37 11.24 11.90
N SER A 14 -16.63 10.94 12.25
CA SER A 14 -17.61 11.96 12.66
C SER A 14 -17.16 12.80 13.85
N ASP A 15 -16.60 12.16 14.88
CA ASP A 15 -16.25 12.83 16.14
C ASP A 15 -15.04 13.75 15.97
N ALA A 16 -14.04 13.33 15.20
CA ALA A 16 -12.87 14.14 14.89
C ALA A 16 -13.25 15.38 14.08
N CYS A 17 -14.14 15.23 13.09
CA CYS A 17 -14.60 16.36 12.30
C CYS A 17 -15.36 17.39 13.15
N GLN A 18 -16.23 16.93 14.05
CA GLN A 18 -16.98 17.84 14.93
C GLN A 18 -16.05 18.67 15.83
N GLN A 19 -14.90 18.14 16.23
CA GLN A 19 -13.93 18.92 16.99
C GLN A 19 -13.32 20.04 16.14
N VAL A 20 -12.96 19.74 14.89
CA VAL A 20 -12.40 20.74 13.94
C VAL A 20 -13.44 21.81 13.58
N ALA A 21 -14.69 21.42 13.35
CA ALA A 21 -15.77 22.31 12.94
C ALA A 21 -16.24 23.28 14.04
N ARG A 22 -15.96 23.01 15.32
CA ARG A 22 -16.40 23.90 16.43
C ARG A 22 -15.72 25.26 16.43
N ASP A 23 -14.47 25.33 15.96
CA ASP A 23 -13.62 26.52 16.04
C ASP A 23 -13.48 27.24 14.69
N GLN A 24 -14.18 26.78 13.65
CA GLN A 24 -14.11 27.29 12.28
C GLN A 24 -15.53 27.54 11.76
N ASP A 25 -15.73 28.51 10.87
CA ASP A 25 -17.01 28.71 10.14
C ASP A 25 -17.22 27.59 9.09
N MET A 26 -17.27 26.33 9.55
CA MET A 26 -17.29 25.13 8.74
C MET A 26 -18.29 24.10 9.28
N ASN A 27 -18.92 23.36 8.38
CA ASN A 27 -19.83 22.27 8.74
C ASN A 27 -19.29 20.92 8.27
N CYS A 28 -19.40 19.89 9.12
CA CYS A 28 -19.10 18.53 8.71
C CYS A 28 -20.17 18.00 7.75
N GLN A 29 -19.73 17.43 6.63
CA GLN A 29 -20.55 16.64 5.74
C GLN A 29 -20.04 15.20 5.75
N TYR A 30 -20.89 14.27 6.13
CA TYR A 30 -20.55 12.86 6.19
C TYR A 30 -20.96 12.17 4.89
N VAL A 31 -20.05 11.40 4.32
CA VAL A 31 -20.28 10.60 3.10
C VAL A 31 -19.92 9.14 3.36
N THR A 32 -20.36 8.26 2.45
CA THR A 32 -19.99 6.83 2.53
C THR A 32 -18.64 6.59 1.86
N SER A 33 -18.33 7.34 0.79
CA SER A 33 -17.06 7.26 0.07
C SER A 33 -16.56 8.66 -0.23
N ARG A 34 -15.24 8.88 -0.20
CA ARG A 34 -14.63 10.17 -0.58
C ARG A 34 -14.88 10.55 -2.04
N VAL A 35 -15.29 9.61 -2.88
CA VAL A 35 -15.77 9.89 -4.24
C VAL A 35 -16.97 10.85 -4.20
N ASP A 36 -17.85 10.75 -3.21
CA ASP A 36 -18.98 11.68 -3.06
C ASP A 36 -18.48 13.12 -2.84
N CYS A 37 -17.39 13.31 -2.09
CA CYS A 37 -16.77 14.62 -1.91
C CYS A 37 -16.21 15.19 -3.22
N VAL A 38 -15.65 14.33 -4.08
CA VAL A 38 -15.15 14.72 -5.41
C VAL A 38 -16.31 15.15 -6.31
N LEU A 39 -17.44 14.43 -6.28
CA LEU A 39 -18.65 14.79 -7.03
C LEU A 39 -19.24 16.13 -6.56
N ASP A 40 -19.22 16.41 -5.26
CA ASP A 40 -19.65 17.71 -4.73
C ASP A 40 -18.76 18.86 -5.25
N ILE A 41 -17.45 18.65 -5.34
CA ILE A 41 -16.50 19.61 -5.92
C ILE A 41 -16.78 19.81 -7.42
N GLU A 42 -17.09 18.75 -8.15
CA GLU A 42 -17.48 18.81 -9.57
C GLU A 42 -18.73 19.69 -9.78
N GLN A 43 -19.66 19.63 -8.85
CA GLN A 43 -20.88 20.46 -8.82
C GLN A 43 -20.65 21.90 -8.30
N ASN A 44 -19.41 22.31 -8.03
CA ASN A 44 -19.04 23.59 -7.42
C ASN A 44 -19.69 23.85 -6.05
N LEU A 45 -19.98 22.78 -5.30
CA LEU A 45 -20.39 22.93 -3.90
C LEU A 45 -19.17 23.34 -3.06
N PRO A 46 -19.34 24.20 -2.03
CA PRO A 46 -18.24 24.71 -1.20
C PRO A 46 -17.68 23.61 -0.30
N THR A 47 -16.86 22.75 -0.89
CA THR A 47 -16.42 21.48 -0.29
C THR A 47 -14.93 21.51 -0.08
N LEU A 48 -14.52 21.09 1.12
CA LEU A 48 -13.15 20.88 1.54
C LEU A 48 -12.97 19.42 1.93
N THR A 49 -11.96 18.74 1.40
CA THR A 49 -11.73 17.33 1.72
C THR A 49 -10.24 16.94 1.62
N LEU A 50 -9.92 15.78 2.19
CA LEU A 50 -8.61 15.15 2.08
C LEU A 50 -8.74 13.92 1.17
N LEU A 51 -8.01 13.92 0.06
CA LEU A 51 -7.97 12.81 -0.89
C LEU A 51 -6.72 11.96 -0.64
N ASN A 52 -6.86 10.64 -0.68
CA ASN A 52 -5.69 9.76 -0.83
C ASN A 52 -5.23 9.71 -2.30
N SER A 53 -4.20 8.92 -2.57
CA SER A 53 -3.58 8.85 -3.89
C SER A 53 -4.54 8.31 -4.96
N GLU A 54 -5.36 7.31 -4.62
CA GLU A 54 -6.37 6.73 -5.52
C GLU A 54 -7.53 7.68 -5.78
N ASP A 55 -8.05 8.32 -4.74
CA ASP A 55 -9.10 9.32 -4.82
C ASP A 55 -8.64 10.50 -5.68
N ALA A 56 -7.40 10.96 -5.49
CA ALA A 56 -6.81 12.03 -6.28
C ALA A 56 -6.63 11.63 -7.76
N PHE A 57 -6.23 10.39 -8.03
CA PHE A 57 -6.14 9.86 -9.38
C PHE A 57 -7.51 9.85 -10.08
N LEU A 58 -8.55 9.38 -9.39
CA LEU A 58 -9.93 9.41 -9.89
C LEU A 58 -10.42 10.86 -10.11
N ALA A 59 -10.14 11.75 -9.16
CA ALA A 59 -10.56 13.15 -9.20
C ALA A 59 -9.91 13.93 -10.35
N ALA A 60 -8.69 13.59 -10.77
CA ALA A 60 -7.93 14.36 -11.76
C ALA A 60 -8.68 14.58 -13.09
N GLY A 61 -9.47 13.59 -13.53
CA GLY A 61 -10.29 13.68 -14.73
C GLY A 61 -11.67 14.30 -14.55
N LEU A 62 -12.15 14.42 -13.30
CA LEU A 62 -13.52 14.86 -12.98
C LEU A 62 -13.58 16.35 -12.62
N VAL A 63 -12.62 16.82 -11.81
CA VAL A 63 -12.70 18.15 -11.18
C VAL A 63 -11.66 19.15 -11.71
N THR A 64 -11.11 18.93 -12.90
CA THR A 64 -9.96 19.68 -13.46
C THR A 64 -10.15 21.20 -13.46
N ASN A 65 -11.40 21.67 -13.63
CA ASN A 65 -11.72 23.10 -13.68
C ASN A 65 -12.37 23.64 -12.39
N THR A 66 -12.81 22.77 -11.50
CA THR A 66 -13.61 23.10 -10.31
C THR A 66 -12.88 22.82 -9.00
N THR A 67 -11.64 22.32 -9.04
CA THR A 67 -10.83 22.05 -7.84
C THR A 67 -9.58 22.93 -7.75
N THR A 68 -9.11 23.09 -6.51
CA THR A 68 -7.80 23.65 -6.17
C THR A 68 -7.15 22.74 -5.13
N VAL A 69 -5.92 22.29 -5.41
CA VAL A 69 -5.06 21.65 -4.41
C VAL A 69 -4.45 22.76 -3.55
N ILE A 70 -4.69 22.72 -2.25
CA ILE A 70 -4.26 23.78 -1.32
C ILE A 70 -3.12 23.35 -0.40
N ALA A 71 -2.98 22.05 -0.14
CA ALA A 71 -1.82 21.51 0.57
C ALA A 71 -1.59 20.03 0.23
N GLU A 72 -0.36 19.60 0.49
CA GLU A 72 0.05 18.20 0.48
C GLU A 72 0.41 17.79 1.91
N VAL A 73 -0.05 16.62 2.35
CA VAL A 73 0.33 16.08 3.67
C VAL A 73 1.73 15.49 3.58
N VAL A 74 2.72 16.24 4.06
CA VAL A 74 4.12 15.81 4.09
C VAL A 74 4.41 15.10 5.42
N GLU A 75 5.02 13.91 5.35
CA GLU A 75 5.48 13.15 6.52
C GLU A 75 7.02 13.05 6.49
N GLU A 76 7.67 13.27 7.64
CA GLU A 76 9.13 13.26 7.78
C GLU A 76 9.75 11.90 7.42
N ASN A 77 9.00 10.81 7.62
CA ASN A 77 9.36 9.44 7.25
C ASN A 77 8.29 8.81 6.35
N ALA A 78 7.87 9.55 5.32
CA ALA A 78 6.81 9.14 4.42
C ALA A 78 7.09 7.73 3.82
N PRO A 79 6.28 6.71 4.11
CA PRO A 79 6.50 5.35 3.62
C PRO A 79 6.16 5.20 2.12
N TYR A 80 5.85 6.29 1.44
CA TYR A 80 5.37 6.31 0.05
C TYR A 80 6.36 5.79 -0.98
N GLN A 81 7.62 5.54 -0.59
CA GLN A 81 8.64 4.96 -1.46
C GLN A 81 8.86 3.50 -1.11
N THR A 82 8.35 2.60 -1.95
CA THR A 82 8.55 1.16 -1.78
C THR A 82 9.91 0.71 -2.33
N VAL A 83 10.49 -0.27 -1.65
CA VAL A 83 11.73 -0.92 -2.05
C VAL A 83 11.60 -2.42 -1.89
N VAL A 84 12.31 -3.16 -2.74
CA VAL A 84 12.44 -4.61 -2.62
C VAL A 84 13.87 -4.92 -2.22
N ILE A 85 14.02 -5.63 -1.10
CA ILE A 85 15.31 -6.09 -0.59
C ILE A 85 15.43 -7.57 -0.90
N VAL A 86 16.59 -7.97 -1.40
CA VAL A 86 16.94 -9.36 -1.71
C VAL A 86 18.23 -9.75 -1.03
N LYS A 87 18.43 -11.05 -0.78
CA LYS A 87 19.71 -11.57 -0.29
C LYS A 87 20.87 -11.21 -1.23
N TRP A 88 22.04 -11.01 -0.64
CA TRP A 88 23.28 -10.84 -1.37
C TRP A 88 23.59 -12.10 -2.18
N GLY A 89 24.10 -11.91 -3.41
CA GLY A 89 24.33 -13.01 -4.36
C GLY A 89 23.13 -13.34 -5.25
N TYR A 90 21.96 -12.72 -5.04
CA TYR A 90 20.90 -12.71 -6.05
C TYR A 90 21.44 -12.10 -7.35
N LEU A 91 21.08 -12.68 -8.50
CA LEU A 91 21.67 -12.34 -9.80
C LEU A 91 20.88 -11.26 -10.57
N GLY A 92 19.75 -10.80 -10.03
CA GLY A 92 18.87 -9.83 -10.68
C GLY A 92 17.77 -10.48 -11.52
N GLY A 93 16.89 -9.63 -12.04
CA GLY A 93 15.64 -10.02 -12.71
C GLY A 93 14.41 -9.86 -11.81
N VAL A 94 13.24 -9.74 -12.43
CA VAL A 94 11.95 -9.53 -11.73
C VAL A 94 10.87 -10.52 -12.18
N SER A 95 11.24 -11.55 -12.94
CA SER A 95 10.31 -12.56 -13.48
C SER A 95 10.79 -13.94 -13.06
N ASP A 96 11.12 -14.85 -13.98
CA ASP A 96 11.50 -16.24 -13.66
C ASP A 96 12.59 -16.39 -12.58
N GLN A 97 13.47 -15.41 -12.42
CA GLN A 97 14.52 -15.42 -11.39
C GLN A 97 13.98 -15.32 -9.95
N LEU A 98 12.75 -14.83 -9.77
CA LEU A 98 12.08 -14.79 -8.46
C LEU A 98 11.31 -16.07 -8.15
N LYS A 99 11.20 -16.99 -9.10
CA LYS A 99 10.42 -18.21 -8.94
C LYS A 99 11.02 -19.11 -7.86
N GLY A 100 10.17 -19.57 -6.95
CA GLY A 100 10.53 -20.44 -5.83
C GLY A 100 11.21 -19.71 -4.67
N LEU A 101 11.48 -18.41 -4.77
CA LEU A 101 12.08 -17.65 -3.69
C LEU A 101 11.11 -17.46 -2.51
N LYS A 102 11.67 -17.42 -1.30
CA LYS A 102 10.93 -17.13 -0.08
C LYS A 102 10.64 -15.65 0.07
N TYR A 103 9.37 -15.27 0.19
CA TYR A 103 8.95 -13.87 0.16
C TYR A 103 8.26 -13.39 1.44
N CYS A 104 8.82 -12.37 2.09
CA CYS A 104 8.20 -11.64 3.19
C CYS A 104 7.49 -10.36 2.69
N HIS A 105 6.16 -10.42 2.62
CA HIS A 105 5.31 -9.29 2.24
C HIS A 105 4.79 -8.58 3.51
N PRO A 106 4.63 -7.24 3.52
CA PRO A 106 4.11 -6.52 4.68
C PRO A 106 2.62 -6.83 4.98
N GLY A 107 1.90 -7.40 4.01
CA GLY A 107 0.45 -7.64 4.02
C GLY A 107 -0.29 -6.55 3.20
N TYR A 108 -1.62 -6.50 3.22
CA TYR A 108 -2.37 -5.54 2.37
C TYR A 108 -3.11 -4.42 3.08
N ASN A 109 -3.39 -4.54 4.38
CA ASN A 109 -4.32 -3.64 5.07
C ASN A 109 -3.74 -3.16 6.41
N HIS A 110 -3.12 -1.98 6.38
CA HIS A 110 -2.23 -1.54 7.46
C HIS A 110 -2.58 -0.20 8.10
N ASP A 111 -3.05 0.80 7.34
CA ASP A 111 -3.44 2.14 7.82
C ASP A 111 -3.71 3.16 6.67
N GLU A 112 -4.07 2.69 5.46
CA GLU A 112 -4.30 3.53 4.26
C GLU A 112 -3.10 4.37 3.76
N ARG A 113 -1.89 4.22 4.33
CA ARG A 113 -0.73 5.04 3.89
C ARG A 113 -0.14 4.61 2.56
N ILE A 114 -0.07 3.31 2.32
CA ILE A 114 0.35 2.74 1.04
C ILE A 114 -0.83 1.97 0.46
N THR A 115 -1.14 2.23 -0.80
CA THR A 115 -2.24 1.54 -1.48
C THR A 115 -1.92 0.05 -1.63
N LYS A 116 -2.96 -0.77 -1.64
CA LYS A 116 -2.83 -2.18 -2.03
C LYS A 116 -2.16 -2.31 -3.40
N TRP A 117 -2.40 -1.36 -4.31
CA TRP A 117 -1.81 -1.41 -5.65
C TRP A 117 -0.29 -1.26 -5.63
N VAL A 118 0.22 -0.33 -4.83
CA VAL A 118 1.66 -0.10 -4.68
C VAL A 118 2.33 -1.30 -4.01
N LEU A 119 1.66 -1.96 -3.06
CA LEU A 119 2.17 -3.16 -2.42
C LEU A 119 2.24 -4.37 -3.35
N GLU A 120 1.46 -4.37 -4.43
CA GLU A 120 1.35 -5.47 -5.40
C GLU A 120 2.18 -5.26 -6.67
N GLU A 121 2.93 -4.16 -6.77
CA GLU A 121 3.69 -3.83 -7.98
C GLU A 121 4.68 -4.93 -8.37
N LEU A 122 5.42 -5.47 -7.40
CA LEU A 122 6.33 -6.61 -7.62
C LEU A 122 5.55 -7.85 -8.08
N ASP A 123 4.43 -8.14 -7.43
CA ASP A 123 3.60 -9.31 -7.73
C ASP A 123 3.13 -9.29 -9.18
N TRP A 124 2.62 -8.15 -9.68
CA TRP A 124 2.16 -8.04 -11.07
C TRP A 124 3.27 -8.08 -12.10
N LYS A 125 4.45 -7.58 -11.73
CA LYS A 125 5.61 -7.61 -12.63
C LYS A 125 6.21 -9.00 -12.74
N ALA A 126 6.17 -9.76 -11.64
CA ALA A 126 6.73 -11.10 -11.55
C ALA A 126 5.77 -12.17 -12.07
N VAL A 127 4.47 -12.03 -11.79
CA VAL A 127 3.48 -13.09 -11.98
C VAL A 127 2.46 -12.72 -13.05
N SER A 128 2.33 -13.57 -14.06
CA SER A 128 1.27 -13.47 -15.06
C SER A 128 0.01 -14.22 -14.59
N LEU A 129 -1.14 -13.57 -14.71
CA LEU A 129 -2.44 -14.19 -14.42
C LEU A 129 -2.95 -14.94 -15.65
N ASN A 130 -3.49 -16.14 -15.43
CA ASN A 130 -4.21 -16.89 -16.45
C ASN A 130 -5.72 -16.78 -16.19
N CYS A 131 -6.38 -15.86 -16.89
CA CYS A 131 -7.80 -15.53 -16.74
C CYS A 131 -8.71 -16.73 -17.11
N SER A 132 -8.86 -17.68 -16.20
CA SER A 132 -9.77 -18.84 -16.32
C SER A 132 -11.21 -18.45 -15.98
N ALA A 133 -12.19 -19.08 -16.64
CA ALA A 133 -13.60 -18.80 -16.44
C ALA A 133 -14.18 -19.34 -15.10
N ASN A 134 -13.47 -20.26 -14.44
CA ASN A 134 -14.03 -21.04 -13.31
C ASN A 134 -13.59 -20.56 -11.92
N GLN A 135 -12.83 -19.47 -11.82
CA GLN A 135 -12.33 -18.93 -10.56
C GLN A 135 -12.47 -17.40 -10.55
N THR A 136 -12.59 -16.81 -9.36
CA THR A 136 -12.54 -15.34 -9.25
C THR A 136 -11.14 -14.83 -9.59
N LEU A 137 -11.02 -13.58 -10.07
CA LEU A 137 -9.71 -12.96 -10.33
C LEU A 137 -8.82 -12.97 -9.08
N THR A 138 -9.41 -12.77 -7.92
CA THR A 138 -8.72 -12.82 -6.62
C THR A 138 -8.14 -14.20 -6.34
N GLU A 139 -8.91 -15.26 -6.54
CA GLU A 139 -8.43 -16.64 -6.36
C GLU A 139 -7.32 -16.98 -7.34
N GLN A 140 -7.47 -16.63 -8.62
CA GLN A 140 -6.45 -16.85 -9.65
C GLN A 140 -5.14 -16.14 -9.30
N LYS A 141 -5.22 -14.93 -8.76
CA LYS A 141 -4.05 -14.20 -8.28
C LYS A 141 -3.34 -14.95 -7.16
N PHE A 142 -4.03 -15.35 -6.10
CA PHE A 142 -3.38 -16.05 -4.99
C PHE A 142 -2.86 -17.43 -5.41
N GLN A 143 -3.56 -18.12 -6.32
CA GLN A 143 -3.07 -19.33 -6.94
C GLN A 143 -1.76 -19.11 -7.70
N ALA A 144 -1.70 -18.07 -8.53
CA ALA A 144 -0.53 -17.75 -9.32
C ALA A 144 0.65 -17.37 -8.42
N LEU A 145 0.42 -16.57 -7.37
CA LEU A 145 1.43 -16.22 -6.37
C LEU A 145 1.96 -17.45 -5.63
N ALA A 146 1.06 -18.33 -5.18
CA ALA A 146 1.41 -19.56 -4.46
C ALA A 146 2.16 -20.57 -5.33
N SER A 147 1.91 -20.55 -6.65
CA SER A 147 2.60 -21.41 -7.62
C SER A 147 3.95 -20.83 -8.07
N PHE A 148 4.11 -19.51 -7.94
CA PHE A 148 5.30 -18.79 -8.39
C PHE A 148 6.35 -18.67 -7.28
N PHE A 149 5.98 -18.19 -6.10
CA PHE A 149 6.89 -18.05 -4.95
C PHE A 149 6.97 -19.35 -4.13
N GLY A 150 8.06 -19.50 -3.38
CA GLY A 150 8.17 -20.54 -2.37
C GLY A 150 7.43 -20.18 -1.08
N SER A 151 7.87 -20.75 0.04
CA SER A 151 7.37 -20.40 1.38
C SER A 151 7.41 -18.89 1.59
N SER A 152 6.28 -18.29 1.93
CA SER A 152 6.13 -16.84 2.04
C SER A 152 5.36 -16.44 3.30
N CYS A 153 5.34 -15.15 3.60
CA CYS A 153 4.39 -14.58 4.55
C CYS A 153 3.66 -13.38 3.94
N ARG A 154 2.33 -13.47 3.90
CA ARG A 154 1.42 -12.39 3.54
C ARG A 154 0.39 -12.21 4.67
N PRO A 155 0.73 -11.46 5.73
CA PRO A 155 -0.11 -11.33 6.90
C PRO A 155 -1.36 -10.50 6.61
N GLY A 156 -2.37 -10.64 7.48
CA GLY A 156 -3.59 -9.85 7.45
C GLY A 156 -4.66 -10.40 6.52
N LYS A 157 -5.68 -9.57 6.26
CA LYS A 157 -6.75 -9.91 5.32
C LYS A 157 -6.24 -9.83 3.88
N TRP A 158 -6.55 -10.85 3.09
CA TRP A 158 -6.35 -10.89 1.63
C TRP A 158 -7.59 -10.36 0.90
N THR A 159 -8.77 -10.58 1.49
CA THR A 159 -10.08 -10.12 1.02
C THR A 159 -10.95 -9.60 2.15
N GLU A 160 -11.94 -8.75 1.82
CA GLU A 160 -12.91 -8.26 2.81
C GLU A 160 -13.93 -9.32 3.24
N ASP A 161 -14.25 -10.28 2.37
CA ASP A 161 -15.06 -11.44 2.73
C ASP A 161 -14.25 -12.41 3.58
N GLN A 162 -14.66 -12.60 4.83
CA GLN A 162 -13.95 -13.43 5.81
C GLN A 162 -13.96 -14.92 5.46
N GLN A 163 -15.06 -15.44 4.89
CA GLN A 163 -15.15 -16.86 4.53
C GLN A 163 -14.25 -17.16 3.33
N PHE A 164 -14.26 -16.26 2.36
CA PHE A 164 -13.41 -16.37 1.18
C PHE A 164 -11.92 -16.17 1.53
N ASP A 165 -11.59 -15.23 2.43
CA ASP A 165 -10.22 -15.06 2.95
C ASP A 165 -9.70 -16.34 3.61
N ALA A 166 -10.51 -16.96 4.48
CA ALA A 166 -10.15 -18.21 5.14
C ALA A 166 -10.00 -19.36 4.14
N TYR A 167 -10.90 -19.46 3.15
CA TYR A 167 -10.81 -20.43 2.07
C TYR A 167 -9.49 -20.27 1.30
N LEU A 168 -9.14 -19.06 0.86
CA LEU A 168 -7.91 -18.79 0.11
C LEU A 168 -6.67 -19.17 0.91
N LYS A 169 -6.59 -18.77 2.19
CA LYS A 169 -5.44 -19.10 3.06
C LYS A 169 -5.31 -20.61 3.30
N SER A 170 -6.41 -21.32 3.44
CA SER A 170 -6.40 -22.78 3.58
C SER A 170 -6.01 -23.50 2.28
N THR A 171 -6.37 -22.93 1.13
CA THR A 171 -6.09 -23.49 -0.20
C THR A 171 -4.65 -23.23 -0.64
N TYR A 172 -4.09 -22.07 -0.25
CA TYR A 172 -2.74 -21.61 -0.62
C TYR A 172 -1.84 -21.40 0.60
N PRO A 173 -1.57 -22.46 1.39
CA PRO A 173 -0.87 -22.33 2.68
C PRO A 173 0.59 -21.88 2.53
N SER A 174 1.23 -22.14 1.38
CA SER A 174 2.61 -21.71 1.11
C SER A 174 2.82 -20.20 1.27
N LEU A 175 1.77 -19.40 1.03
CA LEU A 175 1.81 -17.95 1.20
C LEU A 175 1.81 -17.47 2.66
N CYS A 176 1.67 -18.40 3.60
CA CYS A 176 1.54 -18.15 5.03
C CYS A 176 2.63 -18.82 5.88
N GLU A 177 3.44 -19.70 5.29
CA GLU A 177 4.41 -20.55 5.99
C GLU A 177 5.43 -19.77 6.84
N LEU A 178 5.78 -18.54 6.43
CA LEU A 178 6.78 -17.73 7.13
C LEU A 178 6.18 -16.77 8.19
N CYS A 179 4.86 -16.73 8.36
CA CYS A 179 4.19 -15.76 9.25
C CYS A 179 4.35 -16.06 10.75
N GLY A 180 5.04 -17.15 11.09
CA GLY A 180 5.30 -17.53 12.49
C GLY A 180 4.03 -17.86 13.28
N SER A 181 4.14 -17.79 14.61
CA SER A 181 3.09 -18.25 15.53
C SER A 181 1.87 -17.33 15.62
N ALA A 182 2.00 -16.06 15.26
CA ALA A 182 0.87 -15.13 15.21
C ALA A 182 -0.15 -15.50 14.13
N GLY A 183 0.25 -16.34 13.17
CA GLY A 183 -0.58 -16.81 12.08
C GLY A 183 -0.78 -15.77 10.98
N CYS A 184 -1.20 -16.25 9.82
CA CYS A 184 -1.31 -15.46 8.58
C CYS A 184 -2.46 -14.43 8.60
N SER A 185 -3.43 -14.58 9.49
CA SER A 185 -4.58 -13.67 9.58
C SER A 185 -4.32 -12.44 10.45
N THR A 186 -3.23 -12.44 11.22
CA THR A 186 -2.86 -11.32 12.09
C THR A 186 -1.99 -10.35 11.30
N ASN A 187 -2.35 -9.07 11.28
CA ASN A 187 -1.50 -8.03 10.72
C ASN A 187 -0.20 -7.91 11.53
N TYR A 188 0.88 -7.56 10.83
CA TYR A 188 2.06 -7.03 11.49
C TYR A 188 1.73 -5.75 12.25
N ARG A 189 2.50 -5.47 13.31
CA ARG A 189 2.32 -4.25 14.10
C ARG A 189 2.89 -3.05 13.37
N VAL A 190 4.05 -3.22 12.74
CA VAL A 190 4.71 -2.22 11.91
C VAL A 190 5.01 -2.85 10.55
N PRO A 191 4.02 -2.97 9.66
CA PRO A 191 4.05 -3.93 8.55
C PRO A 191 5.27 -3.87 7.63
N LEU A 192 5.72 -2.67 7.24
CA LEU A 192 6.89 -2.49 6.38
C LEU A 192 8.21 -2.82 7.09
N ASN A 193 8.29 -2.63 8.41
CA ASN A 193 9.47 -3.01 9.19
C ASN A 193 9.46 -4.50 9.55
N ASP A 194 8.28 -5.02 9.89
CA ASP A 194 8.10 -6.40 10.30
C ASP A 194 8.28 -7.36 9.11
N SER A 195 8.06 -6.92 7.87
CA SER A 195 8.46 -7.68 6.67
C SER A 195 9.98 -7.88 6.56
N LEU A 196 10.79 -6.88 6.97
CA LEU A 196 12.25 -6.99 7.06
C LEU A 196 12.68 -7.87 8.23
N THR A 197 11.92 -7.85 9.33
CA THR A 197 12.13 -8.79 10.44
C THR A 197 11.84 -10.24 10.02
N CYS A 198 10.78 -10.45 9.22
CA CYS A 198 10.49 -11.74 8.60
C CYS A 198 11.63 -12.19 7.69
N LEU A 199 12.23 -11.27 6.92
CA LEU A 199 13.35 -11.56 6.02
C LEU A 199 14.51 -12.21 6.78
N THR A 200 14.93 -11.59 7.88
CA THR A 200 16.07 -12.06 8.66
C THR A 200 15.75 -13.27 9.50
N ASN A 201 14.58 -13.32 10.15
CA ASN A 201 14.25 -14.39 11.11
C ASN A 201 13.96 -15.73 10.44
N ASN A 202 13.46 -15.70 9.21
CA ASN A 202 13.08 -16.91 8.47
C ASN A 202 14.10 -17.31 7.40
N ASP A 203 15.24 -16.62 7.33
CA ASP A 203 16.22 -16.76 6.23
C ASP A 203 15.50 -16.73 4.86
N ALA A 204 14.63 -15.73 4.68
CA ALA A 204 13.87 -15.55 3.44
C ALA A 204 14.73 -14.85 2.37
N ASP A 205 14.33 -14.91 1.12
CA ASP A 205 15.17 -14.47 0.00
C ASP A 205 14.88 -13.04 -0.45
N LEU A 206 13.64 -12.60 -0.26
CA LEU A 206 13.22 -11.23 -0.56
C LEU A 206 12.16 -10.69 0.41
N ALA A 207 12.10 -9.37 0.52
CA ALA A 207 11.06 -8.65 1.24
C ALA A 207 10.69 -7.34 0.56
N LEU A 208 9.43 -6.94 0.72
CA LEU A 208 8.94 -5.63 0.33
C LEU A 208 8.85 -4.74 1.58
N SER A 209 9.38 -3.52 1.48
CA SER A 209 9.39 -2.54 2.57
C SER A 209 9.30 -1.11 2.03
N ALA A 210 9.39 -0.12 2.92
CA ALA A 210 9.59 1.28 2.54
C ALA A 210 11.06 1.67 2.67
N LEU A 211 11.47 2.67 1.89
CA LEU A 211 12.85 3.15 1.85
C LEU A 211 13.40 3.52 3.23
N SER A 212 12.62 4.25 4.05
CA SER A 212 13.05 4.67 5.39
C SER A 212 13.36 3.49 6.33
N TYR A 213 12.55 2.44 6.27
CA TYR A 213 12.79 1.21 7.03
C TYR A 213 13.98 0.42 6.46
N ALA A 214 14.16 0.42 5.14
CA ALA A 214 15.31 -0.22 4.50
C ALA A 214 16.63 0.47 4.86
N GLU A 215 16.68 1.81 4.86
CA GLU A 215 17.86 2.57 5.29
C GLU A 215 18.25 2.24 6.73
N THR A 216 17.26 2.20 7.63
CA THR A 216 17.45 1.76 9.01
C THR A 216 17.96 0.32 9.06
N PHE A 217 17.32 -0.59 8.32
CA PHE A 217 17.69 -2.01 8.25
C PHE A 217 19.13 -2.23 7.80
N PHE A 218 19.59 -1.50 6.79
CA PHE A 218 20.95 -1.61 6.28
C PHE A 218 22.00 -1.03 7.23
N SER A 219 21.62 -0.10 8.13
CA SER A 219 22.50 0.41 9.17
C SER A 219 22.75 -0.58 10.33
N ILE A 220 21.98 -1.67 10.39
CA ILE A 220 22.05 -2.64 11.49
C ILE A 220 23.00 -3.79 11.16
N GLY A 221 23.99 -3.97 12.04
CA GLY A 221 24.86 -5.16 12.05
C GLY A 221 25.54 -5.41 10.71
N SER A 222 25.34 -6.61 10.15
CA SER A 222 25.92 -7.03 8.87
C SER A 222 24.92 -7.03 7.69
N ASN A 223 23.77 -6.37 7.85
CA ASN A 223 22.72 -6.38 6.82
C ASN A 223 23.19 -5.79 5.49
N ALA A 224 24.05 -4.76 5.53
CA ALA A 224 24.65 -4.16 4.34
C ALA A 224 25.56 -5.11 3.54
N GLN A 225 26.10 -6.17 4.14
CA GLN A 225 26.87 -7.20 3.42
C GLN A 225 26.00 -8.39 2.99
N ASN A 226 24.87 -8.60 3.66
CA ASN A 226 24.02 -9.78 3.46
C ASN A 226 22.84 -9.55 2.53
N TYR A 227 22.50 -8.29 2.23
CA TYR A 227 21.35 -7.92 1.42
C TYR A 227 21.69 -6.76 0.47
N GLN A 228 20.84 -6.59 -0.53
CA GLN A 228 20.94 -5.52 -1.54
C GLN A 228 19.54 -5.17 -2.04
N TYR A 229 19.40 -4.05 -2.74
CA TYR A 229 18.14 -3.66 -3.37
C TYR A 229 17.97 -4.36 -4.72
N LEU A 230 16.74 -4.80 -5.01
CA LEU A 230 16.30 -5.18 -6.35
C LEU A 230 15.53 -4.01 -6.96
N CYS A 231 15.96 -3.54 -8.12
CA CYS A 231 15.34 -2.42 -8.83
C CYS A 231 14.22 -2.89 -9.76
N PRO A 232 13.28 -2.00 -10.14
CA PRO A 232 12.18 -2.37 -11.03
C PRO A 232 12.63 -2.93 -12.39
N ASN A 233 13.74 -2.46 -12.92
CA ASN A 233 14.31 -2.94 -14.19
C ASN A 233 15.06 -4.30 -14.05
N GLY A 234 15.10 -4.88 -12.85
CA GLY A 234 15.82 -6.12 -12.55
C GLY A 234 17.30 -5.93 -12.23
N SER A 235 17.84 -4.71 -12.26
CA SER A 235 19.20 -4.46 -11.77
C SER A 235 19.27 -4.50 -10.24
N LEU A 236 20.48 -4.60 -9.71
CA LEU A 236 20.75 -4.61 -8.28
C LEU A 236 21.42 -3.30 -7.88
N ALA A 237 21.13 -2.83 -6.66
CA ALA A 237 21.76 -1.65 -6.12
C ALA A 237 22.26 -1.89 -4.69
N SER A 238 23.36 -1.22 -4.33
CA SER A 238 23.97 -1.33 -3.01
C SER A 238 23.12 -0.67 -1.94
N SER A 239 23.35 -1.03 -0.68
CA SER A 239 22.70 -0.45 0.50
C SER A 239 22.80 1.08 0.59
N THR A 240 23.84 1.68 -0.03
CA THR A 240 24.12 3.12 -0.04
C THR A 240 23.53 3.87 -1.24
N ASN A 241 23.02 3.18 -2.25
CA ASN A 241 22.47 3.80 -3.45
C ASN A 241 21.12 3.15 -3.81
N PRO A 242 20.06 3.41 -3.03
CA PRO A 242 18.79 2.73 -3.16
C PRO A 242 18.10 3.03 -4.51
N CYS A 243 17.36 2.05 -5.01
CA CYS A 243 16.40 2.24 -6.09
C CYS A 243 14.98 1.98 -5.57
N VAL A 244 14.06 2.85 -5.94
CA VAL A 244 12.66 2.84 -5.49
C VAL A 244 11.78 2.21 -6.57
N TRP A 245 10.78 1.44 -6.14
CA TRP A 245 9.78 0.84 -7.02
C TRP A 245 8.69 1.84 -7.38
N THR A 246 7.86 2.22 -6.41
CA THR A 246 6.89 3.29 -6.59
C THR A 246 7.10 4.38 -5.56
N LYS A 247 6.98 5.63 -6.01
CA LYS A 247 6.76 6.80 -5.17
C LYS A 247 5.29 7.19 -5.25
N GLN A 248 4.50 6.74 -4.28
CA GLN A 248 3.10 7.09 -4.16
C GLN A 248 2.94 8.59 -3.89
N LEU A 249 1.90 9.20 -4.47
CA LEU A 249 1.57 10.61 -4.20
C LEU A 249 1.12 10.76 -2.75
N SER A 250 1.53 11.82 -2.07
CA SER A 250 1.01 12.07 -0.72
C SER A 250 -0.47 12.44 -0.78
N ARG A 251 -1.13 12.33 0.37
CA ARG A 251 -2.54 12.74 0.52
C ARG A 251 -2.67 14.24 0.23
N LEU A 252 -3.72 14.62 -0.50
CA LEU A 252 -3.94 15.98 -0.97
C LEU A 252 -5.10 16.62 -0.24
N PHE A 253 -4.88 17.82 0.28
CA PHE A 253 -5.95 18.67 0.78
C PHE A 253 -6.48 19.51 -0.38
N VAL A 254 -7.76 19.35 -0.70
CA VAL A 254 -8.37 19.94 -1.90
C VAL A 254 -9.67 20.65 -1.55
N THR A 255 -9.98 21.70 -2.31
CA THR A 255 -11.20 22.49 -2.16
C THR A 255 -11.81 22.81 -3.52
N SER A 256 -13.12 23.06 -3.55
CA SER A 256 -13.78 23.65 -4.72
C SER A 256 -13.17 25.02 -5.06
N ARG A 257 -12.90 25.26 -6.34
CA ARG A 257 -12.40 26.55 -6.85
C ARG A 257 -13.47 27.61 -6.62
N GLN A 258 -13.07 28.72 -6.00
CA GLN A 258 -13.97 29.87 -5.86
C GLN A 258 -14.17 30.55 -7.21
N VAL A 259 -15.43 30.73 -7.60
CA VAL A 259 -15.86 31.55 -8.75
C VAL A 259 -16.31 32.91 -8.22
#